data_AF-A0A9D5X4G2-F1
#
_entry.id   AF-A0A9D5X4G2-F1
#
_cell.length_a   1.000
_cell.length_b   1.000
_cell.length_c   1.000
_cell.angle_alpha   90.00
_cell.angle_beta   90.00
_cell.angle_gamma   90.00
#
_symmetry.space_group_name_H-M   'P 1'
#
loop_
_entity.id
_entity.type
_entity.pdbx_description
1 polymer ?
#
loop_
_entity_poly.entity_id
_entity_poly.type
_entity_poly.pdbx_seq_one_letter_code
_entity_poly.pdbx_strand_id
1 'polypeptide(L)'
;MLSVLVNRVSDKVRVTGSAAAGENSGGAVDVTQTASDVTQTATEVVAEYVKMTGAGRARLVPVSYIDELLATLVAGGATVVEPLAGVPVEACDIKGRAAAGELLVADVRAIGAEFSPACRLGAEIAVAEDARVPGYVVVCMRKCCIPWVAEAVEAKACSTEDVTVSATGAEEQASARVSRHAASDAAQVVAAYLACHPRVEAVRYPGLKADPSFARATSQLVGGFGPYVDYTWKESPGEWHRFTATDEDVRTQIINFERLG
;
A
#
# COMPACT_ATOMS: atom_id res chain seq x y z
N MET A 1 19.45 -46.33 46.99
CA MET A 1 20.56 -46.08 47.93
C MET A 1 21.45 -45.01 47.31
N LEU A 2 21.75 -43.96 48.09
CA LEU A 2 22.69 -42.86 47.78
C LEU A 2 24.02 -43.43 47.24
N SER A 3 24.78 -42.78 46.36
CA SER A 3 25.65 -41.60 46.63
C SER A 3 26.42 -41.34 45.31
N VAL A 4 26.40 -40.17 44.67
CA VAL A 4 27.29 -38.98 44.84
C VAL A 4 28.80 -39.28 44.76
N LEU A 5 29.53 -38.32 44.15
CA LEU A 5 31.00 -38.07 44.11
C LEU A 5 31.70 -38.69 42.86
N VAL A 6 32.56 -38.03 42.06
CA VAL A 6 33.55 -36.94 42.27
C VAL A 6 34.06 -36.37 40.91
N ASN A 7 34.41 -35.07 40.90
CA ASN A 7 35.42 -34.28 40.14
C ASN A 7 35.84 -34.64 38.69
N ARG A 8 35.90 -33.68 37.75
CA ARG A 8 36.70 -32.42 37.60
C ARG A 8 38.00 -32.66 36.81
N VAL A 9 38.27 -31.71 35.89
CA VAL A 9 39.57 -31.23 35.36
C VAL A 9 39.84 -31.49 33.87
N SER A 10 39.89 -30.35 33.17
CA SER A 10 40.76 -29.87 32.06
C SER A 10 41.10 -30.78 30.88
N ASP A 11 40.98 -30.23 29.67
CA ASP A 11 42.19 -29.68 29.04
C ASP A 11 41.91 -28.66 27.93
N LYS A 12 42.67 -27.56 27.98
CA LYS A 12 42.84 -26.60 26.89
C LYS A 12 43.93 -27.13 25.98
N VAL A 13 43.65 -27.25 24.69
CA VAL A 13 44.69 -27.33 23.66
C VAL A 13 44.39 -26.29 22.58
N ARG A 14 45.32 -25.32 22.45
CA ARG A 14 45.49 -24.42 21.31
C ARG A 14 46.38 -25.11 20.29
N VAL A 15 45.96 -25.18 19.03
CA VAL A 15 46.80 -25.50 17.86
C VAL A 15 46.26 -24.66 16.70
N THR A 16 46.86 -23.48 16.49
CA THR A 16 47.68 -23.11 15.32
C THR A 16 47.01 -23.36 13.97
N GLY A 17 46.65 -22.25 13.32
CA GLY A 17 46.22 -22.24 11.93
C GLY A 17 47.37 -22.56 10.97
N SER A 18 46.98 -23.12 9.84
CA SER A 18 47.71 -23.04 8.57
C SER A 18 46.68 -23.16 7.46
N ALA A 19 46.82 -22.27 6.48
CA ALA A 19 45.92 -22.09 5.35
C ALA A 19 46.06 -23.23 4.33
N ALA A 20 44.95 -23.68 3.79
CA ALA A 20 44.87 -24.28 2.46
C ALA A 20 43.46 -24.10 1.90
N ALA A 21 43.41 -23.67 0.64
CA ALA A 21 42.20 -23.53 -0.15
C ALA A 21 41.49 -24.89 -0.33
N GLY A 22 40.16 -24.88 -0.23
CA GLY A 22 39.32 -26.07 -0.38
C GLY A 22 37.88 -25.69 -0.68
N GLU A 23 37.57 -25.75 -1.97
CA GLU A 23 36.32 -26.19 -2.61
C GLU A 23 34.98 -26.04 -1.88
N ASN A 24 34.12 -25.30 -2.60
CA ASN A 24 32.71 -25.08 -2.38
C ASN A 24 31.95 -26.42 -2.31
N SER A 25 31.45 -26.78 -1.13
CA SER A 25 30.50 -27.88 -0.96
C SER A 25 29.49 -27.53 0.14
N GLY A 26 28.23 -27.89 -0.12
CA GLY A 26 27.03 -27.34 0.50
C GLY A 26 27.01 -27.43 2.01
N GLY A 27 26.93 -26.26 2.65
CA GLY A 27 26.41 -26.11 4.00
C GLY A 27 24.95 -25.70 3.91
N ALA A 28 24.05 -26.59 4.32
CA ALA A 28 22.67 -26.22 4.63
C ALA A 28 22.72 -25.07 5.64
N VAL A 29 22.31 -23.89 5.21
CA VAL A 29 22.11 -22.76 6.11
C VAL A 29 20.82 -23.08 6.86
N ASP A 30 20.97 -23.61 8.06
CA ASP A 30 19.88 -23.69 9.03
C ASP A 30 19.51 -22.25 9.40
N VAL A 31 18.64 -21.66 8.59
CA VAL A 31 17.99 -20.38 8.90
C VAL A 31 16.93 -20.71 9.95
N THR A 32 17.39 -20.93 11.17
CA THR A 32 16.57 -20.64 12.34
C THR A 32 16.44 -19.13 12.40
N GLN A 33 15.52 -18.61 11.58
CA GLN A 33 14.93 -17.29 11.80
C GLN A 33 14.20 -17.39 13.14
N THR A 34 14.90 -17.01 14.19
CA THR A 34 14.26 -16.54 15.40
C THR A 34 13.38 -15.38 14.97
N ALA A 35 12.07 -15.61 14.93
CA ALA A 35 11.09 -14.55 14.93
C ALA A 35 11.33 -13.75 16.21
N SER A 36 12.17 -12.72 16.12
CA SER A 36 12.14 -11.65 17.10
C SER A 36 10.76 -11.06 16.97
N ASP A 37 9.94 -11.29 17.98
CA ASP A 37 8.63 -10.70 18.19
C ASP A 37 8.84 -9.19 18.39
N VAL A 38 9.22 -8.49 17.32
CA VAL A 38 9.41 -7.05 17.32
C VAL A 38 8.01 -6.46 17.38
N THR A 39 7.61 -6.13 18.60
CA THR A 39 6.37 -5.42 18.87
C THR A 39 6.49 -4.06 18.19
N GLN A 40 5.86 -3.93 17.02
CA GLN A 40 5.90 -2.69 16.26
C GLN A 40 5.26 -1.56 17.07
N THR A 41 5.86 -0.37 17.02
CA THR A 41 5.34 0.83 17.69
C THR A 41 4.51 1.66 16.73
N ALA A 42 3.56 2.46 17.26
CA ALA A 42 2.79 3.40 16.47
C ALA A 42 3.68 4.42 15.72
N THR A 43 4.84 4.76 16.31
CA THR A 43 5.86 5.60 15.69
C THR A 43 6.45 4.94 14.43
N GLU A 44 6.71 3.64 14.46
CA GLU A 44 7.20 2.89 13.29
C GLU A 44 6.16 2.83 12.18
N VAL A 45 4.88 2.64 12.52
CA VAL A 45 3.77 2.70 11.56
C VAL A 45 3.77 4.05 10.84
N VAL A 46 3.76 5.16 11.61
CA VAL A 46 3.82 6.52 11.06
C VAL A 46 5.06 6.74 10.18
N ALA A 47 6.24 6.29 10.63
CA ALA A 47 7.48 6.43 9.87
C ALA A 47 7.47 5.65 8.54
N GLU A 48 6.79 4.51 8.49
CA GLU A 48 6.60 3.74 7.27
C GLU A 48 5.74 4.51 6.25
N TYR A 49 4.63 5.09 6.69
CA TYR A 49 3.76 5.90 5.83
C TYR A 49 4.43 7.16 5.30
N VAL A 50 5.31 7.78 6.09
CA VAL A 50 6.15 8.88 5.63
C VAL A 50 6.99 8.46 4.42
N LYS A 51 7.59 7.27 4.45
CA LYS A 51 8.40 6.75 3.34
C LYS A 51 7.55 6.41 2.12
N MET A 52 6.42 5.72 2.30
CA MET A 52 5.54 5.30 1.22
C MET A 52 4.96 6.50 0.46
N THR A 53 4.39 7.45 1.20
CA THR A 53 3.70 8.62 0.61
C THR A 53 4.66 9.72 0.16
N GLY A 54 5.92 9.69 0.62
CA GLY A 54 6.88 10.78 0.43
C GLY A 54 6.55 12.03 1.24
N ALA A 55 5.83 11.87 2.35
CA ALA A 55 5.50 12.93 3.28
C ALA A 55 6.73 13.43 4.07
N GLY A 56 6.59 14.56 4.75
CA GLY A 56 7.59 15.01 5.73
C GLY A 56 7.34 14.45 7.12
N ARG A 57 6.07 14.18 7.44
CA ARG A 57 5.61 13.63 8.73
C ARG A 57 4.22 13.02 8.56
N ALA A 58 3.81 12.13 9.46
CA ALA A 58 2.43 11.66 9.54
C ALA A 58 1.91 11.73 10.98
N ARG A 59 0.59 11.67 11.12
CA ARG A 59 -0.13 11.66 12.39
C ARG A 59 -1.19 10.56 12.37
N LEU A 60 -1.52 10.07 13.56
CA LEU A 60 -2.65 9.19 13.77
C LEU A 60 -3.83 10.06 14.21
N VAL A 61 -4.89 10.08 13.41
CA VAL A 61 -6.13 10.80 13.71
C VAL A 61 -7.20 9.75 14.01
N PRO A 62 -7.90 9.80 15.15
CA PRO A 62 -8.99 8.88 15.43
C PRO A 62 -10.02 8.89 14.31
N VAL A 63 -10.54 7.70 13.95
CA VAL A 63 -11.55 7.56 12.88
C VAL A 63 -12.77 8.46 13.10
N SER A 64 -13.12 8.75 14.35
CA SER A 64 -14.24 9.65 14.69
C SER A 64 -14.04 11.11 14.27
N TYR A 65 -12.80 11.54 14.02
CA TYR A 65 -12.49 12.93 13.65
C TYR A 65 -12.17 13.10 12.17
N ILE A 66 -12.11 12.02 11.38
CA ILE A 66 -11.68 12.14 9.98
C ILE A 66 -12.67 12.95 9.14
N ASP A 67 -13.97 12.73 9.31
CA ASP A 67 -14.99 13.45 8.55
C ASP A 67 -15.00 14.95 8.89
N GLU A 68 -14.82 15.29 10.17
CA GLU A 68 -14.71 16.68 10.63
C GLU A 68 -13.43 17.35 10.10
N LEU A 69 -12.30 16.62 10.10
CA LEU A 69 -11.04 17.10 9.54
C LEU A 69 -11.16 17.35 8.03
N LEU A 70 -11.69 16.39 7.28
CA LEU A 70 -11.91 16.52 5.84
C LEU A 70 -12.86 17.68 5.53
N ALA A 71 -13.95 17.83 6.28
CA ALA A 71 -14.87 18.95 6.14
C ALA A 71 -14.19 20.31 6.39
N THR A 72 -13.33 20.39 7.41
CA THR A 72 -12.54 21.60 7.72
C THR A 72 -11.60 21.96 6.58
N LEU A 73 -10.89 20.97 6.04
CA LEU A 73 -9.97 21.17 4.92
C LEU A 73 -10.71 21.62 3.66
N VAL A 74 -11.84 20.97 3.34
CA VAL A 74 -12.69 21.33 2.19
C VAL A 74 -13.25 22.75 2.35
N ALA A 75 -13.71 23.13 3.54
CA ALA A 75 -14.12 24.50 3.83
C ALA A 75 -12.98 25.52 3.66
N GLY A 76 -11.74 25.10 3.90
CA GLY A 76 -10.51 25.87 3.61
C GLY A 76 -10.06 25.83 2.15
N GLY A 77 -10.84 25.26 1.24
CA GLY A 77 -10.56 25.19 -0.20
C GLY A 77 -9.83 23.94 -0.67
N ALA A 78 -9.70 22.90 0.18
CA ALA A 78 -9.17 21.62 -0.24
C ALA A 78 -10.11 20.90 -1.20
N THR A 79 -9.53 20.16 -2.14
CA THR A 79 -10.25 19.13 -2.90
C THR A 79 -9.78 17.75 -2.47
N VAL A 80 -10.71 16.89 -2.06
CA VAL A 80 -10.44 15.48 -1.80
C VAL A 80 -10.40 14.73 -3.12
N VAL A 81 -9.35 13.95 -3.34
CA VAL A 81 -9.12 13.21 -4.58
C VAL A 81 -8.67 11.79 -4.27
N GLU A 82 -9.14 10.82 -5.05
CA GLU A 82 -8.61 9.46 -5.03
C GLU A 82 -7.62 9.29 -6.20
N PRO A 83 -6.50 8.57 -6.04
CA PRO A 83 -5.54 8.37 -7.14
C PRO A 83 -6.15 7.62 -8.34
N LEU A 84 -7.11 6.73 -8.08
CA LEU A 84 -7.89 6.02 -9.07
C LEU A 84 -9.37 6.23 -8.76
N ALA A 85 -10.13 6.82 -9.68
CA ALA A 85 -11.52 7.19 -9.47
C ALA A 85 -12.35 7.08 -10.75
N GLY A 86 -13.68 7.17 -10.60
CA GLY A 86 -14.64 7.20 -11.71
C GLY A 86 -14.96 5.82 -12.29
N VAL A 87 -16.00 5.75 -13.14
CA VAL A 87 -16.34 4.60 -14.00
C VAL A 87 -16.66 5.19 -15.38
N PRO A 88 -15.77 5.07 -16.38
CA PRO A 88 -14.53 4.30 -16.38
C PRO A 88 -13.46 4.85 -15.43
N VAL A 89 -12.58 3.96 -14.97
CA VAL A 89 -11.47 4.24 -14.07
C VAL A 89 -10.46 5.15 -14.75
N GLU A 90 -10.05 6.20 -14.03
CA GLU A 90 -9.05 7.15 -14.47
C GLU A 90 -8.03 7.44 -13.37
N ALA A 91 -6.79 7.68 -13.78
CA ALA A 91 -5.75 8.14 -12.86
C ALA A 91 -5.88 9.65 -12.64
N CYS A 92 -6.03 10.07 -11.38
CA CYS A 92 -6.09 11.49 -11.04
C CYS A 92 -4.74 12.17 -11.28
N ASP A 93 -4.75 13.36 -11.88
CA ASP A 93 -3.53 14.16 -12.08
C ASP A 93 -3.14 14.93 -10.81
N ILE A 94 -2.78 14.22 -9.75
CA ILE A 94 -2.40 14.85 -8.47
C ILE A 94 -1.22 15.81 -8.70
N LYS A 95 -0.23 15.38 -9.48
CA LYS A 95 0.95 16.18 -9.80
C LYS A 95 0.62 17.45 -10.57
N GLY A 96 -0.14 17.35 -11.66
CA GLY A 96 -0.50 18.50 -12.48
C GLY A 96 -1.39 19.49 -11.72
N ARG A 97 -2.37 19.00 -10.96
CA ARG A 97 -3.31 19.82 -10.17
C ARG A 97 -2.61 20.53 -9.02
N ALA A 98 -1.74 19.84 -8.29
CA ALA A 98 -0.92 20.48 -7.26
C ALA A 98 0.03 21.54 -7.84
N ALA A 99 0.64 21.27 -9.01
CA ALA A 99 1.46 22.25 -9.72
C ALA A 99 0.67 23.48 -10.22
N ALA A 100 -0.63 23.30 -10.51
CA ALA A 100 -1.55 24.38 -10.83
C ALA A 100 -2.00 25.19 -9.59
N GLY A 101 -1.55 24.82 -8.39
CA GLY A 101 -1.85 25.52 -7.13
C GLY A 101 -3.09 25.02 -6.40
N GLU A 102 -3.67 23.88 -6.81
CA GLU A 102 -4.77 23.27 -6.06
C GLU A 102 -4.30 22.68 -4.73
N LEU A 103 -5.09 22.89 -3.68
CA LEU A 103 -4.87 22.26 -2.39
C LEU A 103 -5.56 20.90 -2.40
N LEU A 104 -4.77 19.83 -2.41
CA LEU A 104 -5.29 18.46 -2.56
C LEU A 104 -5.14 17.65 -1.28
N VAL A 105 -6.19 16.90 -0.95
CA VAL A 105 -6.17 15.82 0.03
C VAL A 105 -6.32 14.52 -0.74
N ALA A 106 -5.26 13.72 -0.80
CA ALA A 106 -5.29 12.44 -1.48
C ALA A 106 -5.83 11.34 -0.55
N ASP A 107 -7.03 10.85 -0.82
CA ASP A 107 -7.56 9.67 -0.15
C ASP A 107 -7.03 8.42 -0.84
N VAL A 108 -6.10 7.71 -0.18
CA VAL A 108 -5.46 6.52 -0.74
C VAL A 108 -6.00 5.24 -0.12
N ARG A 109 -7.07 5.31 0.69
CA ARG A 109 -7.61 4.15 1.41
C ARG A 109 -8.10 3.05 0.46
N ALA A 110 -8.75 3.45 -0.64
CA ALA A 110 -9.31 2.51 -1.62
C ALA A 110 -8.26 1.61 -2.29
N ILE A 111 -7.05 2.13 -2.49
CA ILE A 111 -5.99 1.42 -3.24
C ILE A 111 -4.77 1.07 -2.38
N GLY A 112 -4.64 1.64 -1.18
CA GLY A 112 -3.45 1.51 -0.35
C GLY A 112 -2.38 2.57 -0.65
N ALA A 113 -1.72 3.04 0.39
CA ALA A 113 -0.68 4.07 0.29
C ALA A 113 0.57 3.60 -0.47
N GLU A 114 0.77 2.29 -0.58
CA GLU A 114 1.87 1.69 -1.33
C GLU A 114 1.79 1.96 -2.84
N PHE A 115 0.62 2.30 -3.39
CA PHE A 115 0.46 2.58 -4.82
C PHE A 115 0.56 4.06 -5.20
N SER A 116 0.49 4.96 -4.21
CA SER A 116 0.43 6.39 -4.48
C SER A 116 1.35 7.18 -3.53
N PRO A 117 2.49 7.69 -4.01
CA PRO A 117 3.34 8.60 -3.26
C PRO A 117 2.73 10.02 -3.27
N ALA A 118 1.48 10.17 -2.84
CA ALA A 118 0.67 11.36 -3.07
C ALA A 118 1.31 12.67 -2.55
N CYS A 119 1.94 12.65 -1.37
CA CYS A 119 2.63 13.83 -0.86
C CYS A 119 3.86 14.21 -1.71
N ARG A 120 4.57 13.23 -2.29
CA ARG A 120 5.66 13.48 -3.26
C ARG A 120 5.13 14.10 -4.56
N LEU A 121 3.91 13.73 -4.96
CA LEU A 121 3.25 14.30 -6.14
C LEU A 121 2.76 15.73 -5.91
N GLY A 122 2.67 16.18 -4.67
CA GLY A 122 2.32 17.55 -4.31
C GLY A 122 1.00 17.68 -3.53
N ALA A 123 0.30 16.57 -3.25
CA ALA A 123 -0.85 16.61 -2.35
C ALA A 123 -0.42 17.11 -0.97
N GLU A 124 -1.27 17.95 -0.37
CA GLU A 124 -1.02 18.54 0.93
C GLU A 124 -1.06 17.48 2.03
N ILE A 125 -2.07 16.62 1.91
CA ILE A 125 -2.32 15.50 2.79
C ILE A 125 -2.51 14.22 1.97
N ALA A 126 -2.06 13.09 2.50
CA ALA A 126 -2.52 11.77 2.10
C ALA A 126 -3.17 11.05 3.28
N VAL A 127 -4.33 10.43 3.07
CA VAL A 127 -5.14 9.75 4.08
C VAL A 127 -5.12 8.25 3.80
N ALA A 128 -4.70 7.45 4.79
CA ALA A 128 -4.59 6.01 4.64
C ALA A 128 -5.09 5.26 5.89
N GLU A 129 -5.48 4.00 5.70
CA GLU A 129 -5.89 3.09 6.77
C GLU A 129 -4.82 2.02 6.99
N ASP A 130 -4.67 1.57 8.23
CA ASP A 130 -3.72 0.53 8.58
C ASP A 130 -4.29 -0.38 9.67
N ALA A 131 -4.32 -1.69 9.39
CA ALA A 131 -4.87 -2.68 10.32
C ALA A 131 -4.09 -2.77 11.65
N ARG A 132 -2.84 -2.29 11.70
CA ARG A 132 -2.06 -2.18 12.94
C ARG A 132 -2.65 -1.16 13.91
N VAL A 133 -3.44 -0.19 13.44
CA VAL A 133 -4.03 0.87 14.28
C VAL A 133 -5.52 1.07 13.95
N PRO A 134 -6.38 0.06 14.18
CA PRO A 134 -7.74 -0.03 13.62
C PRO A 134 -8.74 1.05 14.12
N GLY A 135 -8.38 1.86 15.11
CA GLY A 135 -9.15 3.03 15.58
C GLY A 135 -8.67 4.37 15.01
N TYR A 136 -7.67 4.34 14.12
CA TYR A 136 -6.98 5.52 13.63
C TYR A 136 -6.80 5.49 12.11
N VAL A 137 -6.76 6.69 11.55
CA VAL A 137 -6.39 6.96 10.17
C VAL A 137 -4.99 7.58 10.17
N VAL A 138 -4.13 7.11 9.27
CA VAL A 138 -2.80 7.67 9.09
C VAL A 138 -2.89 8.87 8.15
N VAL A 139 -2.69 10.06 8.69
CA VAL A 139 -2.72 11.33 7.95
C VAL A 139 -1.30 11.80 7.71
N CYS A 140 -0.85 11.65 6.47
CA CYS A 140 0.48 12.04 6.01
C CYS A 140 0.45 13.49 5.54
N MET A 141 1.38 14.32 6.01
CA MET A 141 1.52 15.72 5.61
C MET A 141 2.78 15.91 4.79
N ARG A 142 2.68 16.61 3.66
CA ARG A 142 3.85 16.94 2.85
C ARG A 142 4.91 17.72 3.64
N LYS A 143 6.18 17.67 3.18
CA LYS A 143 7.31 18.27 3.89
C LYS A 143 7.16 19.78 4.14
N CYS A 144 6.62 20.49 3.17
CA CYS A 144 6.33 21.92 3.29
C CYS A 144 4.81 22.11 3.44
N CYS A 145 4.24 21.47 4.46
CA CYS A 145 2.80 21.53 4.71
C CYS A 145 2.38 22.97 5.02
N ILE A 146 1.28 23.43 4.43
CA ILE A 146 0.71 24.75 4.69
C ILE A 146 0.39 24.83 6.20
N PRO A 147 0.80 25.91 6.90
CA PRO A 147 0.68 25.98 8.35
C PRO A 147 -0.72 25.69 8.89
N TRP A 148 -1.76 26.28 8.31
CA TRP A 148 -3.14 26.07 8.78
C TRP A 148 -3.62 24.63 8.55
N VAL A 149 -3.19 23.97 7.48
CA VAL A 149 -3.51 22.56 7.20
C VAL A 149 -2.84 21.66 8.24
N ALA A 150 -1.56 21.93 8.50
CA ALA A 150 -0.82 21.26 9.55
C ALA A 150 -1.49 21.43 10.92
N GLU A 151 -1.87 22.65 11.29
CA GLU A 151 -2.57 22.95 12.55
C GLU A 151 -3.91 22.19 12.66
N ALA A 152 -4.69 22.13 11.57
CA ALA A 152 -5.95 21.39 11.54
C ALA A 152 -5.75 19.88 11.82
N VAL A 153 -4.70 19.28 11.26
CA VAL A 153 -4.36 17.87 11.53
C VAL A 153 -3.88 17.68 12.97
N GLU A 154 -2.97 18.54 13.45
CA GLU A 154 -2.40 18.43 14.80
C GLU A 154 -3.48 18.62 15.88
N ALA A 155 -4.49 19.46 15.64
CA ALA A 155 -5.62 19.64 16.56
C ALA A 155 -6.48 18.38 16.75
N LYS A 156 -6.41 17.41 15.82
CA LYS A 156 -7.18 16.15 15.85
C LYS A 156 -6.28 14.92 16.05
N ALA A 157 -4.97 15.09 16.01
CA ALA A 157 -4.01 14.00 16.13
C ALA A 157 -3.88 13.49 17.57
N CYS A 158 -3.65 12.18 17.71
CA CYS A 158 -3.25 11.57 18.96
C CYS A 158 -1.73 11.40 19.04
N SER A 159 -1.20 11.40 20.26
CA SER A 159 0.19 11.01 20.50
C SER A 159 0.38 9.55 20.12
N THR A 160 1.50 9.22 19.46
CA THR A 160 1.85 7.82 19.16
C THR A 160 2.08 6.99 20.42
N GLU A 161 2.40 7.63 21.55
CA GLU A 161 2.56 6.97 22.85
C GLU A 161 1.23 6.46 23.42
N ASP A 162 0.10 7.07 23.01
CA ASP A 162 -1.25 6.71 23.45
C ASP A 162 -1.92 5.68 22.53
N VAL A 163 -1.24 5.27 21.45
CA VAL A 163 -1.78 4.34 20.47
C VAL A 163 -1.18 2.94 20.64
N THR A 164 -2.03 2.01 21.04
CA THR A 164 -1.70 0.58 21.05
C THR A 164 -1.74 0.03 19.64
N VAL A 165 -0.66 -0.63 19.23
CA VAL A 165 -0.59 -1.37 17.96
C VAL A 165 -1.24 -2.75 18.14
N SER A 166 -2.11 -3.12 17.19
CA SER A 166 -2.73 -4.44 17.14
C SER A 166 -1.69 -5.52 16.82
N ALA A 167 -1.65 -6.56 17.64
CA ALA A 167 -0.76 -7.70 17.44
C ALA A 167 -1.09 -8.47 16.14
N THR A 168 -2.38 -8.67 15.83
CA THR A 168 -2.81 -9.31 14.57
C THR A 168 -2.76 -8.35 13.38
N GLY A 169 -2.85 -7.04 13.66
CA GLY A 169 -2.90 -6.01 12.64
C GLY A 169 -1.65 -5.96 11.76
N ALA A 170 -0.49 -6.40 12.26
CA ALA A 170 0.74 -6.45 11.46
C ALA A 170 0.65 -7.50 10.34
N GLU A 171 0.18 -8.71 10.67
CA GLU A 171 -0.02 -9.79 9.71
C GLU A 171 -1.17 -9.48 8.74
N GLU A 172 -2.26 -8.91 9.24
CA GLU A 172 -3.40 -8.44 8.45
C GLU A 172 -2.96 -7.37 7.44
N GLN A 173 -2.21 -6.36 7.89
CA GLN A 173 -1.74 -5.28 7.02
C GLN A 173 -0.74 -5.78 5.97
N ALA A 174 0.16 -6.70 6.35
CA ALA A 174 1.08 -7.31 5.41
C ALA A 174 0.34 -8.14 4.35
N SER A 175 -0.63 -8.95 4.79
CA SER A 175 -1.47 -9.77 3.90
C SER A 175 -2.30 -8.89 2.96
N ALA A 176 -2.89 -7.80 3.46
CA ALA A 176 -3.66 -6.87 2.65
C ALA A 176 -2.81 -6.20 1.55
N ARG A 177 -1.56 -5.86 1.83
CA ARG A 177 -0.63 -5.30 0.83
C ARG A 177 -0.29 -6.30 -0.26
N VAL A 178 0.04 -7.55 0.13
CA VAL A 178 0.31 -8.63 -0.82
C VAL A 178 -0.92 -8.88 -1.69
N SER A 179 -2.10 -8.94 -1.08
CA SER A 179 -3.38 -9.11 -1.76
C SER A 179 -3.65 -7.99 -2.77
N ARG A 180 -3.43 -6.72 -2.39
CA ARG A 180 -3.58 -5.57 -3.30
C ARG A 180 -2.62 -5.62 -4.48
N HIS A 181 -1.36 -6.00 -4.26
CA HIS A 181 -0.39 -6.21 -5.35
C HIS A 181 -0.85 -7.33 -6.29
N ALA A 182 -1.25 -8.49 -5.75
CA ALA A 182 -1.76 -9.60 -6.53
C ALA A 182 -3.02 -9.23 -7.34
N ALA A 183 -3.94 -8.48 -6.73
CA ALA A 183 -5.13 -7.95 -7.40
C ALA A 183 -4.78 -6.98 -8.52
N SER A 184 -3.77 -6.12 -8.33
CA SER A 184 -3.29 -5.24 -9.41
C SER A 184 -2.67 -6.03 -10.57
N ASP A 185 -1.91 -7.09 -10.28
CA ASP A 185 -1.32 -7.95 -11.32
C ASP A 185 -2.42 -8.72 -12.07
N ALA A 186 -3.42 -9.23 -11.34
CA ALA A 186 -4.59 -9.89 -11.93
C ALA A 186 -5.38 -8.92 -12.82
N ALA A 187 -5.60 -7.67 -12.37
CA ALA A 187 -6.26 -6.64 -13.17
C ALA A 187 -5.53 -6.36 -14.49
N GLN A 188 -4.19 -6.32 -14.48
CA GLN A 188 -3.40 -6.15 -15.71
C GLN A 188 -3.64 -7.28 -16.71
N VAL A 189 -3.72 -8.53 -16.24
CA VAL A 189 -3.97 -9.71 -17.08
C VAL A 189 -5.41 -9.73 -17.58
N VAL A 190 -6.40 -9.45 -16.71
CA VAL A 190 -7.81 -9.37 -17.08
C VAL A 190 -8.04 -8.25 -18.09
N ALA A 191 -7.46 -7.08 -17.89
CA ALA A 191 -7.56 -5.97 -18.84
C ALA A 191 -6.98 -6.34 -20.22
N ALA A 192 -5.85 -7.04 -20.26
CA ALA A 192 -5.26 -7.53 -21.51
C ALA A 192 -6.15 -8.58 -22.20
N TYR A 193 -6.79 -9.46 -21.42
CA TYR A 193 -7.77 -10.43 -21.93
C TYR A 193 -9.00 -9.74 -22.52
N LEU A 194 -9.61 -8.81 -21.76
CA LEU A 194 -10.80 -8.08 -22.20
C LEU A 194 -10.51 -7.23 -23.45
N ALA A 195 -9.30 -6.67 -23.57
CA ALA A 195 -8.91 -5.86 -24.71
C ALA A 195 -8.89 -6.64 -26.04
N CYS A 196 -8.79 -7.97 -26.00
CA CYS A 196 -8.89 -8.83 -27.17
C CYS A 196 -10.15 -9.72 -27.20
N HIS A 197 -11.07 -9.52 -26.26
CA HIS A 197 -12.27 -10.34 -26.13
C HIS A 197 -13.31 -9.99 -27.22
N PRO A 198 -13.85 -10.97 -27.96
CA PRO A 198 -14.69 -10.70 -29.14
C PRO A 198 -15.99 -9.95 -28.83
N ARG A 199 -16.52 -10.03 -27.61
CA ARG A 199 -17.76 -9.37 -27.18
C ARG A 199 -17.54 -8.00 -26.52
N VAL A 200 -16.30 -7.67 -26.15
CA VAL A 200 -15.96 -6.39 -25.51
C VAL A 200 -15.70 -5.34 -26.59
N GLU A 201 -16.30 -4.16 -26.42
CA GLU A 201 -16.15 -3.03 -27.33
C GLU A 201 -14.97 -2.14 -26.92
N ALA A 202 -14.90 -1.78 -25.64
CA ALA A 202 -13.83 -0.94 -25.10
C ALA A 202 -13.42 -1.38 -23.70
N VAL A 203 -12.15 -1.13 -23.34
CA VAL A 203 -11.57 -1.38 -22.02
C VAL A 203 -10.88 -0.11 -21.52
N ARG A 204 -11.01 0.17 -20.23
CA ARG A 204 -10.34 1.23 -19.49
C ARG A 204 -9.59 0.62 -18.32
N TYR A 205 -8.28 0.73 -18.38
CA TYR A 205 -7.37 0.28 -17.34
C TYR A 205 -6.07 1.09 -17.44
N PRO A 206 -5.68 1.84 -16.39
CA PRO A 206 -4.53 2.74 -16.46
C PRO A 206 -3.18 2.05 -16.77
N GLY A 207 -3.09 0.72 -16.60
CA GLY A 207 -1.91 -0.07 -16.96
C GLY A 207 -1.82 -0.51 -18.43
N LEU A 208 -2.87 -0.31 -19.25
CA LEU A 208 -2.82 -0.60 -20.68
C LEU A 208 -2.19 0.57 -21.44
N LYS A 209 -1.23 0.30 -22.33
CA LYS A 209 -0.59 1.35 -23.17
C LYS A 209 -1.56 2.15 -24.03
N ALA A 210 -2.69 1.54 -24.40
CA ALA A 210 -3.74 2.17 -25.20
C ALA A 210 -4.68 3.05 -24.36
N ASP A 211 -4.61 2.97 -23.03
CA ASP A 211 -5.48 3.73 -22.13
C ASP A 211 -5.06 5.22 -22.12
N PRO A 212 -6.02 6.16 -22.20
CA PRO A 212 -5.72 7.60 -22.12
C PRO A 212 -4.99 8.02 -20.84
N SER A 213 -5.20 7.31 -19.73
CA SER A 213 -4.54 7.56 -18.45
C SER A 213 -3.13 6.99 -18.36
N PHE A 214 -2.68 6.16 -19.31
CA PHE A 214 -1.43 5.38 -19.18
C PHE A 214 -0.20 6.23 -18.86
N ALA A 215 0.03 7.29 -19.64
CA ALA A 215 1.19 8.17 -19.46
C ALA A 215 1.19 8.85 -18.09
N ARG A 216 -0.01 9.22 -17.60
CA ARG A 216 -0.18 9.81 -16.28
C ARG A 216 0.04 8.78 -15.18
N ALA A 217 -0.64 7.65 -15.28
CA ALA A 217 -0.61 6.57 -14.30
C ALA A 217 0.81 6.05 -14.09
N THR A 218 1.56 5.77 -15.17
CA THR A 218 2.94 5.29 -15.06
C THR A 218 3.90 6.31 -14.45
N SER A 219 3.56 7.60 -14.50
CA SER A 219 4.37 8.68 -13.91
C SER A 219 4.03 9.00 -12.46
N GLN A 220 2.86 8.56 -11.97
CA GLN A 220 2.33 8.95 -10.65
C GLN A 220 2.11 7.76 -9.72
N LEU A 221 1.66 6.62 -10.24
CA LEU A 221 1.47 5.39 -9.46
C LEU A 221 2.76 4.59 -9.38
N VAL A 222 2.89 3.79 -8.32
CA VAL A 222 4.01 2.88 -8.10
C VAL A 222 3.46 1.52 -7.73
N GLY A 223 4.21 0.44 -7.97
CA GLY A 223 3.82 -0.91 -7.50
C GLY A 223 2.59 -1.54 -8.14
N GLY A 224 1.89 -0.85 -9.06
CA GLY A 224 0.70 -1.36 -9.74
C GLY A 224 -0.18 -0.22 -10.29
N PHE A 225 -1.29 -0.60 -10.92
CA PHE A 225 -2.30 0.32 -11.48
C PHE A 225 -3.68 0.12 -10.84
N GLY A 226 -3.73 -0.60 -9.71
CA GLY A 226 -4.94 -0.89 -8.96
C GLY A 226 -5.77 -2.04 -9.55
N PRO A 227 -6.85 -2.43 -8.84
CA PRO A 227 -7.63 -3.63 -9.15
C PRO A 227 -8.81 -3.40 -10.11
N TYR A 228 -9.11 -2.15 -10.47
CA TYR A 228 -10.31 -1.83 -11.24
C TYR A 228 -10.05 -1.88 -12.74
N VAL A 229 -10.83 -2.67 -13.46
CA VAL A 229 -10.84 -2.75 -14.91
C VAL A 229 -12.26 -2.46 -15.38
N ASP A 230 -12.45 -1.40 -16.14
CA ASP A 230 -13.78 -1.06 -16.65
C ASP A 230 -13.87 -1.41 -18.14
N TYR A 231 -15.03 -1.87 -18.58
CA TYR A 231 -15.23 -2.31 -19.96
C TYR A 231 -16.66 -2.08 -20.42
N THR A 232 -16.88 -2.14 -21.73
CA THR A 232 -18.21 -2.04 -22.36
C THR A 232 -18.44 -3.24 -23.26
N TRP A 233 -19.68 -3.70 -23.40
CA TRP A 233 -20.04 -4.76 -24.34
C TRP A 233 -20.37 -4.18 -25.71
N LYS A 234 -20.13 -4.96 -26.78
CA LYS A 234 -20.60 -4.63 -28.14
C LYS A 234 -22.11 -4.61 -28.27
N GLU A 235 -22.79 -5.40 -27.45
CA GLU A 235 -24.24 -5.52 -27.43
C GLU A 235 -24.90 -4.31 -26.72
N SER A 236 -24.18 -3.64 -25.82
CA SER A 236 -24.61 -2.42 -25.11
C SER A 236 -23.52 -1.33 -25.10
N PRO A 237 -23.21 -0.72 -26.27
CA PRO A 237 -22.17 0.31 -26.34
C PRO A 237 -22.47 1.50 -25.42
N GLY A 238 -21.46 1.93 -24.66
CA GLY A 238 -21.53 3.09 -23.77
C GLY A 238 -21.95 2.79 -22.33
N GLU A 239 -22.45 1.59 -22.03
CA GLU A 239 -22.67 1.14 -20.65
C GLU A 239 -21.37 0.56 -20.08
N TRP A 240 -20.77 1.28 -19.12
CA TRP A 240 -19.55 0.84 -18.46
C TRP A 240 -19.86 -0.12 -17.32
N HIS A 241 -19.19 -1.27 -17.35
CA HIS A 241 -19.19 -2.26 -16.29
C HIS A 241 -17.82 -2.29 -15.62
N ARG A 242 -17.80 -2.55 -14.32
CA ARG A 242 -16.57 -2.70 -13.54
C ARG A 242 -16.30 -4.16 -13.22
N PHE A 243 -15.11 -4.61 -13.60
CA PHE A 243 -14.48 -5.78 -13.05
C PHE A 243 -13.49 -5.34 -11.96
N THR A 244 -13.68 -5.83 -10.73
CA THR A 244 -12.73 -5.62 -9.63
C THR A 244 -11.93 -6.90 -9.42
N ALA A 245 -10.66 -6.87 -9.78
CA ALA A 245 -9.77 -8.01 -9.59
C ALA A 245 -9.51 -8.27 -8.10
N THR A 246 -9.33 -9.55 -7.78
CA THR A 246 -8.95 -10.03 -6.46
C THR A 246 -7.57 -10.70 -6.51
N ASP A 247 -7.08 -11.16 -5.37
CA ASP A 247 -5.85 -11.96 -5.24
C ASP A 247 -6.04 -13.45 -5.59
N GLU A 248 -7.24 -13.85 -6.03
CA GLU A 248 -7.51 -15.20 -6.52
C GLU A 248 -6.74 -15.50 -7.81
N ASP A 249 -6.59 -16.78 -8.15
CA ASP A 249 -6.01 -17.19 -9.42
C ASP A 249 -6.72 -16.52 -10.61
N VAL A 250 -5.93 -15.81 -11.43
CA VAL A 250 -6.46 -14.99 -12.51
C VAL A 250 -7.21 -15.79 -13.58
N ARG A 251 -6.86 -17.07 -13.80
CA ARG A 251 -7.60 -17.92 -14.75
C ARG A 251 -8.99 -18.22 -14.22
N THR A 252 -9.10 -18.50 -12.92
CA THR A 252 -10.38 -18.69 -12.24
C THR A 252 -11.25 -17.45 -12.35
N GLN A 253 -10.67 -16.27 -12.12
CA GLN A 253 -11.35 -14.98 -12.30
C GLN A 253 -11.90 -14.79 -13.74
N ILE A 254 -11.08 -15.07 -14.76
CA ILE A 254 -11.50 -15.00 -16.17
C ILE A 254 -12.61 -16.03 -16.48
N ILE A 255 -12.49 -17.26 -15.99
CA ILE A 255 -13.53 -18.29 -16.19
C ILE A 255 -14.86 -17.87 -15.57
N ASN A 256 -14.82 -17.24 -14.38
CA ASN A 256 -16.03 -16.74 -13.73
C ASN A 256 -16.64 -15.56 -14.48
N PHE A 257 -15.80 -14.66 -15.03
CA PHE A 257 -16.25 -13.59 -15.91
C PHE A 257 -17.01 -14.12 -17.13
N GLU A 258 -16.49 -15.14 -17.81
CA GLU A 258 -17.14 -15.77 -18.97
C GLU A 258 -18.50 -16.40 -18.67
N ARG A 259 -18.79 -16.72 -17.41
CA ARG A 259 -20.10 -17.27 -17.00
C ARG A 259 -21.17 -16.19 -16.79
N LEU A 260 -20.75 -14.94 -16.63
CA LEU A 260 -21.65 -13.81 -16.34
C LEU A 260 -22.15 -13.11 -17.60
N GLY A 261 -21.43 -13.23 -18.71
CA GLY A 261 -21.79 -12.67 -20.02
C GLY A 261 -22.39 -13.70 -20.96
#